data_AF-A0A6B8RQY5-F1
#
_entry.id   AF-A0A6B8RQY5-F1
#
_cell.length_a   1.000
_cell.length_b   1.000
_cell.length_c   1.000
_cell.angle_alpha   90.00
_cell.angle_beta   90.00
_cell.angle_gamma   90.00
#
_symmetry.space_group_name_H-M   'P 1'
#
loop_
_entity.id
_entity.type
_entity.pdbx_description
1 polymer ?
#
loop_
_entity_poly.entity_id
_entity_poly.type
_entity_poly.pdbx_seq_one_letter_code
_entity_poly.pdbx_strand_id
1 'polypeptide(L)'
;MGSILRLHFINNLNKTNLGEMRIMFKRTIATVITSALILISGVVSPSVFAAKELPASVKGQIMIAVIVNGQKVLFPDTEPYLDANSRTLVPVRFVSESLGAEVKWDDKTRTVTLNYKGKKIVMPLNSKDVSIDGTNITLDTAAVMTDGRTMVPLRFASEAMDADVKWDGDSHYVKVSDKAFQAKVDSGEIKLDPWGRMLAPTPPAVISKNWNVLSDIPSYVYTISTPKGGSGISNKKLFEEDWKGLDKSIFSVTENQIRDYYLAALNVDYRTIDENTFVKAIVKEMTFQNDDSSITEAAMRSYVKFVKKNHIVIIGYADPEMYLTRYESAKVVVRTHFKFKVVSSDNVTEALLDSYDPSITSETFKVDLGKWYDGYADVLFHRTVTDGHDYSGIAYNENMFVTGAYKYSEL
;
A
#
# COMPACT_ATOMS: atom_id res chain seq x y z
N MET A 1 -45.26 -41.38 -25.30
CA MET A 1 -45.32 -42.06 -23.98
C MET A 1 -43.99 -42.80 -23.83
N GLY A 2 -42.94 -42.27 -23.23
CA GLY A 2 -42.87 -41.56 -21.95
C GLY A 2 -42.23 -42.53 -20.96
N SER A 3 -40.95 -42.32 -20.60
CA SER A 3 -40.39 -42.54 -19.25
C SER A 3 -38.85 -42.41 -19.24
N ILE A 4 -38.38 -41.37 -18.54
CA ILE A 4 -37.28 -41.37 -17.55
C ILE A 4 -35.87 -41.79 -18.03
N LEU A 5 -35.03 -40.81 -18.33
CA LEU A 5 -33.57 -40.88 -18.14
C LEU A 5 -33.16 -39.78 -17.16
N ARG A 6 -32.80 -40.19 -15.93
CA ARG A 6 -32.23 -39.34 -14.87
C ARG A 6 -30.82 -39.84 -14.56
N LEU A 7 -29.89 -38.89 -14.51
CA LEU A 7 -28.55 -38.91 -13.89
C LEU A 7 -27.49 -39.90 -14.42
N HIS A 8 -26.56 -39.36 -15.19
CA HIS A 8 -25.15 -39.75 -15.19
C HIS A 8 -24.32 -38.47 -14.98
N PHE A 9 -23.41 -38.50 -14.00
CA PHE A 9 -22.26 -37.61 -13.72
C PHE A 9 -22.14 -37.23 -12.23
N ILE A 10 -21.99 -38.23 -11.36
CA ILE A 10 -21.22 -38.09 -10.12
C ILE A 10 -20.46 -39.40 -9.92
N ASN A 11 -19.13 -39.29 -9.79
CA ASN A 11 -18.13 -40.27 -9.38
C ASN A 11 -17.04 -40.53 -10.43
N ASN A 12 -16.12 -39.58 -10.56
CA ASN A 12 -14.76 -39.93 -10.97
C ASN A 12 -13.72 -38.97 -10.38
N LEU A 13 -13.54 -39.01 -9.06
CA LEU A 13 -12.29 -38.59 -8.41
C LEU A 13 -12.01 -39.58 -7.28
N ASN A 14 -11.37 -40.69 -7.63
CA ASN A 14 -10.86 -41.65 -6.67
C ASN A 14 -9.38 -41.93 -6.96
N LYS A 15 -8.57 -41.73 -5.92
CA LYS A 15 -7.35 -42.49 -5.60
C LYS A 15 -6.10 -42.28 -6.45
N THR A 16 -5.55 -41.06 -6.47
CA THR A 16 -4.12 -40.89 -6.84
C THR A 16 -3.29 -39.91 -6.00
N ASN A 17 -3.80 -39.27 -4.95
CA ASN A 17 -3.00 -38.33 -4.12
C ASN A 17 -2.94 -38.65 -2.63
N LEU A 18 -3.22 -39.89 -2.22
CA LEU A 18 -3.04 -40.35 -0.84
C LEU A 18 -1.75 -41.17 -0.64
N GLY A 19 -0.92 -41.32 -1.68
CA GLY A 19 0.30 -42.13 -1.69
C GLY A 19 1.60 -41.38 -1.35
N GLU A 20 1.63 -40.04 -1.40
CA GLU A 20 2.87 -39.27 -1.15
C GLU A 20 3.00 -38.74 0.28
N MET A 21 2.04 -39.02 1.16
CA MET A 21 2.03 -38.54 2.55
C MET A 21 2.72 -39.52 3.53
N ARG A 22 3.84 -40.13 3.11
CA ARG A 22 4.64 -41.05 3.95
C ARG A 22 6.14 -41.08 3.61
N ILE A 23 6.81 -39.92 3.50
CA ILE A 23 8.28 -39.90 3.64
C ILE A 23 8.70 -38.62 4.38
N MET A 24 9.10 -38.76 5.64
CA MET A 24 10.35 -38.22 6.23
C MET A 24 10.24 -38.16 7.76
N PHE A 25 10.50 -39.30 8.40
CA PHE A 25 10.93 -39.34 9.79
C PHE A 25 12.06 -40.37 9.94
N LYS A 26 13.19 -39.87 10.48
CA LYS A 26 14.33 -40.56 11.13
C LYS A 26 15.46 -41.09 10.26
N ARG A 27 16.66 -40.51 10.50
CA ARG A 27 17.98 -41.10 10.88
C ARG A 27 19.09 -40.13 10.39
N THR A 28 20.07 -39.62 11.16
CA THR A 28 20.77 -40.08 12.37
C THR A 28 21.59 -38.91 12.99
N ILE A 29 21.75 -38.91 14.32
CA ILE A 29 22.71 -38.10 15.11
C ILE A 29 24.00 -38.92 15.34
N ALA A 30 25.19 -38.31 15.24
CA ALA A 30 26.39 -38.43 16.15
C ALA A 30 27.69 -37.95 15.43
N THR A 31 28.30 -36.78 15.72
CA THR A 31 29.31 -36.39 16.77
C THR A 31 30.76 -36.85 16.44
N VAL A 32 31.78 -35.97 16.39
CA VAL A 32 32.83 -35.66 17.43
C VAL A 32 33.67 -34.44 16.93
N ILE A 33 33.64 -33.27 17.60
CA ILE A 33 34.62 -32.66 18.55
C ILE A 33 36.09 -32.62 18.09
N THR A 34 36.61 -31.41 17.84
CA THR A 34 37.94 -31.01 18.34
C THR A 34 37.90 -29.59 18.89
N SER A 35 38.29 -29.50 20.15
CA SER A 35 38.36 -28.32 21.00
C SER A 35 39.49 -27.35 20.58
N ALA A 36 39.20 -26.05 20.60
CA ALA A 36 40.21 -25.04 20.93
C ALA A 36 39.55 -24.00 21.84
N LEU A 37 39.89 -24.05 23.13
CA LEU A 37 39.58 -23.03 24.12
C LEU A 37 40.22 -21.70 23.73
N ILE A 38 39.42 -20.65 23.65
CA ILE A 38 39.87 -19.29 24.00
C ILE A 38 38.88 -18.75 25.02
N LEU A 39 39.30 -18.81 26.29
CA LEU A 39 38.74 -18.04 27.40
C LEU A 39 39.08 -16.57 27.16
N ILE A 40 38.09 -15.76 26.77
CA ILE A 40 38.10 -14.33 27.04
C ILE A 40 36.86 -14.03 27.86
N SER A 41 37.10 -13.80 29.15
CA SER A 41 36.19 -13.15 30.07
C SER A 41 35.90 -11.74 29.56
N GLY A 42 34.83 -11.60 28.78
CA GLY A 42 34.17 -10.33 28.53
C GLY A 42 32.73 -10.49 29.00
N VAL A 43 32.37 -9.79 30.07
CA VAL A 43 30.96 -9.60 30.44
C VAL A 43 30.31 -8.90 29.25
N VAL A 44 29.68 -9.68 28.36
CA VAL A 44 28.76 -9.12 27.39
C VAL A 44 27.53 -8.77 28.22
N SER A 45 27.51 -7.57 28.79
CA SER A 45 26.27 -6.99 29.26
C SER A 45 25.29 -7.14 28.09
N PRO A 46 24.15 -7.85 28.25
CA PRO A 46 23.10 -7.78 27.26
C PRO A 46 22.64 -6.34 27.32
N SER A 47 23.24 -5.52 26.47
CA SER A 47 22.67 -4.25 26.07
C SER A 47 21.47 -4.67 25.26
N VAL A 48 20.39 -4.91 26.01
CA VAL A 48 19.03 -5.03 25.57
C VAL A 48 18.91 -4.02 24.44
N PHE A 49 18.81 -4.52 23.20
CA PHE A 49 18.18 -3.78 22.14
C PHE A 49 16.76 -3.53 22.64
N ALA A 50 16.59 -2.48 23.44
CA ALA A 50 15.30 -1.91 23.72
C ALA A 50 14.89 -1.29 22.40
N ALA A 51 14.42 -2.14 21.50
CA ALA A 51 13.83 -1.72 20.24
C ALA A 51 12.67 -0.82 20.65
N LYS A 52 12.87 0.49 20.44
CA LYS A 52 11.88 1.53 20.67
C LYS A 52 10.56 1.08 20.04
N GLU A 53 9.44 1.27 20.74
CA GLU A 53 8.13 1.03 20.14
C GLU A 53 8.02 1.80 18.81
N LEU A 54 7.32 1.21 17.85
CA LEU A 54 7.09 1.86 16.56
C LEU A 54 6.44 3.24 16.79
N PRO A 55 6.90 4.30 16.11
CA PRO A 55 6.29 5.61 16.24
C PRO A 55 4.82 5.55 15.86
N ALA A 56 3.98 6.31 16.57
CA ALA A 56 2.53 6.36 16.35
C ALA A 56 2.14 6.78 14.91
N SER A 57 3.08 7.40 14.16
CA SER A 57 2.95 7.74 12.74
C SER A 57 2.82 6.52 11.80
N VAL A 58 3.03 5.30 12.31
CA VAL A 58 3.04 4.07 11.49
C VAL A 58 1.92 3.10 11.89
N LYS A 59 1.23 3.34 13.01
CA LYS A 59 0.25 2.40 13.55
C LYS A 59 -1.17 2.72 13.04
N GLY A 60 -1.70 1.89 12.15
CA GLY A 60 -3.12 1.89 11.80
C GLY A 60 -3.63 3.15 11.08
N GLN A 61 -2.75 3.86 10.39
CA GLN A 61 -3.13 5.07 9.67
C GLN A 61 -3.72 4.71 8.30
N ILE A 62 -4.88 5.30 8.01
CA ILE A 62 -5.47 5.31 6.68
C ILE A 62 -4.49 6.03 5.75
N MET A 63 -4.09 5.39 4.64
CA MET A 63 -3.27 6.03 3.62
C MET A 63 -4.03 7.21 3.02
N ILE A 64 -3.42 8.40 3.03
CA ILE A 64 -4.01 9.62 2.46
C ILE A 64 -3.17 10.02 1.25
N ALA A 65 -3.70 9.81 0.05
CA ALA A 65 -3.05 10.27 -1.16
C ALA A 65 -3.30 11.77 -1.34
N VAL A 66 -2.24 12.53 -1.61
CA VAL A 66 -2.32 13.95 -1.89
C VAL A 66 -2.05 14.18 -3.37
N ILE A 67 -2.98 14.81 -4.07
CA ILE A 67 -2.88 15.15 -5.49
C ILE A 67 -2.80 16.66 -5.60
N VAL A 68 -1.67 17.19 -6.06
CA VAL A 68 -1.47 18.62 -6.30
C VAL A 68 -1.44 18.86 -7.80
N ASN A 69 -2.33 19.72 -8.31
CA ASN A 69 -2.42 20.06 -9.73
C ASN A 69 -2.40 18.81 -10.64
N GLY A 70 -3.21 17.80 -10.26
CA GLY A 70 -3.34 16.55 -11.00
C GLY A 70 -2.19 15.57 -10.85
N GLN A 71 -1.17 15.86 -10.04
CA GLN A 71 -0.04 14.96 -9.79
C GLN A 71 -0.09 14.44 -8.35
N LYS A 72 -0.03 13.12 -8.18
CA LYS A 72 0.09 12.48 -6.88
C LYS A 72 1.47 12.80 -6.30
N VAL A 73 1.49 13.36 -5.10
CA VAL A 73 2.71 13.72 -4.37
C VAL A 73 3.28 12.47 -3.71
N LEU A 74 4.56 12.21 -3.95
CA LEU A 74 5.30 11.14 -3.28
C LEU A 74 5.97 11.67 -2.02
N PHE A 75 5.78 10.96 -0.91
CA PHE A 75 6.41 11.27 0.36
C PHE A 75 7.49 10.21 0.65
N PRO A 76 8.79 10.53 0.48
CA PRO A 76 9.84 9.51 0.58
C PRO A 76 10.05 8.98 2.00
N ASP A 77 9.79 9.78 3.04
CA ASP A 77 10.16 9.43 4.42
C ASP A 77 9.06 9.58 5.47
N THR A 78 8.18 10.56 5.35
CA THR A 78 7.06 10.75 6.31
C THR A 78 5.76 10.94 5.57
N GLU A 79 4.81 10.04 5.81
CA GLU A 79 3.49 10.08 5.16
C GLU A 79 2.55 11.11 5.80
N PRO A 80 1.55 11.59 5.05
CA PRO A 80 0.39 12.29 5.59
C PRO A 80 -0.36 11.49 6.65
N TYR A 81 -0.94 12.17 7.65
CA TYR A 81 -1.77 11.51 8.65
C TYR A 81 -2.87 12.41 9.23
N LEU A 82 -3.87 11.82 9.87
CA LEU A 82 -4.88 12.55 10.65
C LEU A 82 -4.40 12.76 12.08
N ASP A 83 -4.42 14.01 12.55
CA ASP A 83 -4.19 14.32 13.95
C ASP A 83 -5.41 14.00 14.83
N ALA A 84 -5.29 14.21 16.14
CA ALA A 84 -6.37 13.97 17.10
C ALA A 84 -7.61 14.89 16.90
N ASN A 85 -7.48 15.96 16.10
CA ASN A 85 -8.57 16.86 15.74
C ASN A 85 -9.14 16.56 14.35
N SER A 86 -8.81 15.40 13.77
CA SER A 86 -9.21 15.00 12.42
C SER A 86 -8.74 15.97 11.33
N ARG A 87 -7.55 16.56 11.50
CA ARG A 87 -6.87 17.36 10.48
C ARG A 87 -5.81 16.53 9.78
N THR A 88 -5.82 16.57 8.46
CA THR A 88 -4.74 16.00 7.64
C THR A 88 -3.50 16.86 7.78
N LEU A 89 -2.48 16.31 8.42
CA LEU A 89 -1.15 16.88 8.50
C LEU A 89 -0.27 16.28 7.40
N VAL A 90 0.52 17.12 6.75
CA VAL A 90 1.42 16.72 5.66
C VAL A 90 2.80 17.33 5.84
N PRO A 91 3.87 16.67 5.35
CA PRO A 91 5.18 17.30 5.32
C PRO A 91 5.11 18.49 4.35
N VAL A 92 5.19 19.69 4.90
CA VAL A 92 4.84 20.93 4.20
C VAL A 92 5.63 21.14 2.90
N ARG A 93 6.88 20.68 2.88
CA ARG A 93 7.79 20.88 1.75
C ARG A 93 7.22 20.32 0.46
N PHE A 94 6.81 19.05 0.45
CA PHE A 94 6.40 18.38 -0.78
C PHE A 94 5.15 19.03 -1.40
N VAL A 95 4.13 19.33 -0.58
CA VAL A 95 2.92 20.00 -1.07
C VAL A 95 3.20 21.42 -1.55
N SER A 96 4.03 22.17 -0.81
CA SER A 96 4.31 23.57 -1.15
C SER A 96 5.20 23.73 -2.38
N GLU A 97 6.24 22.88 -2.51
CA GLU A 97 7.09 22.88 -3.70
C GLU A 97 6.32 22.42 -4.94
N SER A 98 5.40 21.45 -4.82
CA SER A 98 4.50 21.08 -5.91
C SER A 98 3.56 22.21 -6.36
N LEU A 99 3.24 23.16 -5.47
CA LEU A 99 2.52 24.39 -5.82
C LEU A 99 3.45 25.50 -6.34
N GLY A 100 4.77 25.29 -6.32
CA GLY A 100 5.78 26.25 -6.79
C GLY A 100 6.26 27.23 -5.74
N ALA A 101 6.07 26.94 -4.45
CA ALA A 101 6.64 27.73 -3.36
C ALA A 101 8.08 27.33 -3.05
N GLU A 102 8.89 28.31 -2.63
CA GLU A 102 10.20 28.06 -2.02
C GLU A 102 10.01 27.80 -0.52
N VAL A 103 10.65 26.75 0.02
CA VAL A 103 10.52 26.35 1.42
C VAL A 103 11.84 26.52 2.16
N LYS A 104 11.84 27.33 3.23
CA LYS A 104 13.00 27.55 4.11
C LYS A 104 12.74 27.05 5.51
N TRP A 105 13.75 26.43 6.10
CA TRP A 105 13.78 26.07 7.51
C TRP A 105 14.82 26.93 8.22
N ASP A 106 14.42 27.57 9.32
CA ASP A 106 15.33 28.20 10.27
C ASP A 106 15.40 27.35 11.53
N ASP A 107 16.55 26.73 11.75
CA ASP A 107 16.79 25.85 12.89
C ASP A 107 16.84 26.61 14.23
N LYS A 108 17.33 27.86 14.22
CA LYS A 108 17.47 28.67 15.43
C LYS A 108 16.10 29.07 15.98
N THR A 109 15.21 29.46 15.08
CA THR A 109 13.84 29.88 15.43
C THR A 109 12.84 28.73 15.31
N ARG A 110 13.28 27.54 14.90
CA ARG A 110 12.45 26.36 14.61
C ARG A 110 11.22 26.72 13.79
N THR A 111 11.44 27.43 12.69
CA THR A 111 10.37 28.04 11.89
C THR A 111 10.50 27.63 10.43
N VAL A 112 9.38 27.20 9.84
CA VAL A 112 9.29 27.01 8.39
C VAL A 112 8.73 28.29 7.75
N THR A 113 9.33 28.73 6.66
CA THR A 113 8.87 29.87 5.86
C THR A 113 8.63 29.41 4.43
N LEU A 114 7.45 29.70 3.90
CA LEU A 114 7.12 29.49 2.49
C LEU A 114 7.11 30.86 1.79
N ASN A 115 7.81 30.95 0.65
CA ASN A 115 7.69 32.09 -0.25
C ASN A 115 6.93 31.64 -1.50
N TYR A 116 5.78 32.22 -1.75
CA TYR A 116 4.90 31.83 -2.86
C TYR A 116 4.35 33.07 -3.56
N LYS A 117 4.75 33.30 -4.82
CA LYS A 117 4.26 34.42 -5.66
C LYS A 117 4.27 35.79 -4.94
N GLY A 118 5.30 36.04 -4.13
CA GLY A 118 5.44 37.28 -3.35
C GLY A 118 4.81 37.26 -1.96
N LYS A 119 3.99 36.25 -1.62
CA LYS A 119 3.47 36.02 -0.27
C LYS A 119 4.51 35.31 0.59
N LYS A 120 4.65 35.76 1.84
CA LYS A 120 5.47 35.14 2.87
C LYS A 120 4.59 34.50 3.93
N ILE A 121 4.65 33.17 4.03
CA ILE A 121 3.90 32.38 5.01
C ILE A 121 4.90 31.87 6.04
N VAL A 122 4.69 32.17 7.33
CA VAL A 122 5.61 31.83 8.42
C VAL A 122 4.88 30.95 9.42
N MET A 123 5.45 29.78 9.70
CA MET A 123 4.88 28.78 10.59
C MET A 123 5.94 28.32 11.61
N PRO A 124 5.92 28.87 12.83
CA PRO A 124 6.76 28.39 13.92
C PRO A 124 6.32 26.99 14.36
N LEU A 125 7.28 26.12 14.67
CA LEU A 125 7.00 24.79 15.17
C LEU A 125 6.34 24.85 16.55
N ASN A 126 5.39 23.95 16.80
CA ASN A 126 4.59 23.84 18.01
C ASN A 126 3.77 25.10 18.34
N SER A 127 3.56 25.97 17.36
CA SER A 127 2.69 27.14 17.45
C SER A 127 1.42 26.93 16.63
N LYS A 128 0.29 27.38 17.19
CA LYS A 128 -0.96 27.56 16.44
C LYS A 128 -1.00 28.91 15.73
N ASP A 129 -0.22 29.87 16.22
CA ASP A 129 -0.12 31.19 15.62
C ASP A 129 0.90 31.15 14.49
N VAL A 130 0.42 31.43 13.30
CA VAL A 130 1.15 31.52 12.03
C VAL A 130 0.93 32.90 11.44
N SER A 131 1.67 33.28 10.40
CA SER A 131 1.43 34.57 9.73
C SER A 131 1.49 34.46 8.21
N ILE A 132 0.66 35.26 7.54
CA ILE A 132 0.71 35.51 6.09
C ILE A 132 0.99 37.00 5.91
N ASP A 133 2.11 37.34 5.28
CA ASP A 133 2.55 38.73 5.07
C ASP A 133 2.54 39.58 6.35
N GLY A 134 2.92 38.96 7.48
CA GLY A 134 2.95 39.59 8.80
C GLY A 134 1.60 39.69 9.52
N THR A 135 0.50 39.29 8.87
CA THR A 135 -0.81 39.19 9.52
C THR A 135 -0.93 37.85 10.24
N ASN A 136 -1.15 37.88 11.55
CA ASN A 136 -1.28 36.67 12.35
C ASN A 136 -2.61 35.95 12.12
N ILE A 137 -2.55 34.63 12.06
CA ILE A 137 -3.67 33.70 11.94
C ILE A 137 -3.47 32.62 12.99
N THR A 138 -4.52 32.28 13.74
CA THR A 138 -4.49 31.18 14.71
C THR A 138 -5.17 29.95 14.11
N LEU A 139 -4.42 28.85 14.02
CA LEU A 139 -4.90 27.55 13.57
C LEU A 139 -5.54 26.77 14.71
N ASP A 140 -6.37 25.77 14.38
CA ASP A 140 -6.94 24.85 15.36
C ASP A 140 -5.94 23.78 15.83
N THR A 141 -5.00 23.41 14.97
CA THR A 141 -3.86 22.53 15.27
C THR A 141 -2.52 23.16 14.88
N ALA A 142 -1.47 22.82 15.61
CA ALA A 142 -0.15 23.41 15.45
C ALA A 142 0.66 22.68 14.37
N ALA A 143 1.65 23.37 13.80
CA ALA A 143 2.70 22.69 13.06
C ALA A 143 3.53 21.84 14.03
N VAL A 144 3.79 20.58 13.70
CA VAL A 144 4.53 19.64 14.57
C VAL A 144 5.69 18.98 13.83
N MET A 145 6.63 18.41 14.56
CA MET A 145 7.75 17.69 13.98
C MET A 145 7.52 16.19 14.17
N THR A 146 7.44 15.46 13.05
CA THR A 146 7.27 14.00 13.02
C THR A 146 8.36 13.43 12.12
N ASP A 147 9.15 12.50 12.63
CA ASP A 147 10.21 11.81 11.88
C ASP A 147 11.18 12.75 11.11
N GLY A 148 11.48 13.91 11.70
CA GLY A 148 12.38 14.92 11.11
C GLY A 148 11.73 15.80 10.03
N ARG A 149 10.41 15.69 9.84
CA ARG A 149 9.62 16.54 8.95
C ARG A 149 8.70 17.48 9.72
N THR A 150 8.55 18.70 9.20
CA THR A 150 7.56 19.66 9.71
C THR A 150 6.21 19.34 9.06
N MET A 151 5.29 18.84 9.88
CA MET A 151 3.94 18.47 9.52
C MET A 151 3.01 19.65 9.78
N VAL A 152 2.25 20.06 8.77
CA VAL A 152 1.33 21.21 8.86
C VAL A 152 -0.06 20.82 8.38
N PRO A 153 -1.12 21.52 8.81
CA PRO A 153 -2.46 21.31 8.27
C PRO A 153 -2.46 21.57 6.77
N LEU A 154 -2.74 20.53 5.98
CA LEU A 154 -2.68 20.61 4.52
C LEU A 154 -3.55 21.75 4.01
N ARG A 155 -4.79 21.85 4.51
CA ARG A 155 -5.74 22.87 4.08
C ARG A 155 -5.19 24.28 4.24
N PHE A 156 -4.65 24.61 5.42
CA PHE A 156 -4.07 25.93 5.66
C PHE A 156 -2.88 26.19 4.72
N ALA A 157 -1.94 25.25 4.62
CA ALA A 157 -0.76 25.43 3.78
C ALA A 157 -1.17 25.69 2.32
N SER A 158 -2.10 24.92 1.78
CA SER A 158 -2.61 25.07 0.41
C SER A 158 -3.40 26.36 0.21
N GLU A 159 -4.35 26.69 1.09
CA GLU A 159 -5.20 27.89 0.96
C GLU A 159 -4.39 29.18 1.12
N ALA A 160 -3.37 29.18 1.99
CA ALA A 160 -2.42 30.29 2.11
C ALA A 160 -1.65 30.56 0.79
N MET A 161 -1.50 29.54 -0.06
CA MET A 161 -0.91 29.60 -1.40
C MET A 161 -1.97 29.70 -2.52
N ASP A 162 -3.16 30.21 -2.22
CA ASP A 162 -4.26 30.44 -3.18
C ASP A 162 -4.73 29.17 -3.92
N ALA A 163 -4.55 27.99 -3.31
CA ALA A 163 -5.03 26.73 -3.84
C ALA A 163 -6.33 26.26 -3.13
N ASP A 164 -7.22 25.66 -3.91
CA ASP A 164 -8.44 25.02 -3.40
C ASP A 164 -8.13 23.60 -2.92
N VAL A 165 -8.79 23.16 -1.84
CA VAL A 165 -8.62 21.83 -1.25
C VAL A 165 -9.95 21.08 -1.17
N LYS A 166 -10.02 19.94 -1.86
CA LYS A 166 -11.17 19.03 -1.87
C LYS A 166 -10.79 17.67 -1.30
N TRP A 167 -11.62 17.16 -0.40
CA TRP A 167 -11.50 15.80 0.13
C TRP A 167 -12.40 14.85 -0.67
N ASP A 168 -11.86 13.71 -1.06
CA ASP A 168 -12.59 12.58 -1.63
C ASP A 168 -12.68 11.49 -0.56
N GLY A 169 -13.82 11.41 0.12
CA GLY A 169 -13.99 10.52 1.27
C GLY A 169 -13.97 9.04 0.92
N ASP A 170 -14.37 8.69 -0.31
CA ASP A 170 -14.49 7.30 -0.73
C ASP A 170 -13.11 6.69 -1.03
N SER A 171 -12.22 7.47 -1.65
CA SER A 171 -10.85 7.06 -2.03
C SER A 171 -9.77 7.53 -1.07
N HIS A 172 -10.12 8.32 -0.05
CA HIS A 172 -9.18 8.99 0.85
C HIS A 172 -8.17 9.93 0.17
N TYR A 173 -8.61 10.62 -0.89
CA TYR A 173 -7.75 11.53 -1.66
C TYR A 173 -7.96 12.98 -1.24
N VAL A 174 -6.87 13.69 -1.04
CA VAL A 174 -6.87 15.15 -0.92
C VAL A 174 -6.43 15.74 -2.25
N LYS A 175 -7.34 16.46 -2.90
CA LYS A 175 -7.09 17.16 -4.17
C LYS A 175 -6.84 18.63 -3.89
N VAL A 176 -5.65 19.09 -4.27
CA VAL A 176 -5.20 20.48 -4.17
C VAL A 176 -5.02 21.02 -5.57
N SER A 177 -5.65 22.16 -5.88
CA SER A 177 -5.58 22.76 -7.21
C SER A 177 -5.49 24.28 -7.13
N ASP A 178 -4.54 24.87 -7.85
CA ASP A 178 -4.54 26.33 -8.04
C ASP A 178 -5.42 26.75 -9.24
N LYS A 179 -5.71 28.05 -9.31
CA LYS A 179 -6.57 28.61 -10.38
C LYS A 179 -6.00 28.44 -11.79
N ALA A 180 -4.67 28.45 -11.94
CA ALA A 180 -4.05 28.33 -13.25
C ALA A 180 -4.18 26.89 -13.77
N PHE A 181 -4.01 25.89 -12.90
CA PHE A 181 -4.30 24.51 -13.21
C PHE A 181 -5.78 24.30 -13.56
N GLN A 182 -6.69 24.83 -12.74
CA GLN A 182 -8.13 24.69 -13.00
C GLN A 182 -8.53 25.30 -14.35
N ALA A 183 -7.99 26.47 -14.72
CA ALA A 183 -8.25 27.09 -16.01
C ALA A 183 -7.83 26.21 -17.21
N LYS A 184 -6.75 25.43 -17.06
CA LYS A 184 -6.29 24.47 -18.08
C LYS A 184 -7.17 23.22 -18.16
N VAL A 185 -7.73 22.80 -17.03
CA VAL A 185 -8.73 21.72 -17.00
C VAL A 185 -10.01 22.18 -17.67
N ASP A 186 -10.49 23.39 -17.33
CA ASP A 186 -11.73 23.96 -17.87
C ASP A 186 -11.65 24.22 -19.39
N SER A 187 -10.47 24.57 -19.90
CA SER A 187 -10.23 24.76 -21.33
C SER A 187 -10.07 23.44 -22.11
N GLY A 188 -9.91 22.31 -21.42
CA GLY A 188 -9.62 21.01 -22.01
C GLY A 188 -8.16 20.80 -22.42
N GLU A 189 -7.25 21.72 -22.09
CA GLU A 189 -5.80 21.53 -22.26
C GLU A 189 -5.29 20.36 -21.42
N ILE A 190 -5.79 20.25 -20.19
CA ILE A 190 -5.49 19.15 -19.27
C ILE A 190 -6.70 18.23 -19.17
N LYS A 191 -6.48 16.93 -19.38
CA LYS A 191 -7.47 15.89 -19.13
C LYS A 191 -7.15 15.18 -17.82
N LEU A 192 -8.18 14.93 -17.03
CA LEU A 192 -8.08 14.23 -15.75
C LEU A 192 -8.74 12.86 -15.83
N ASP A 193 -8.24 11.92 -15.04
CA ASP A 193 -8.93 10.68 -14.72
C ASP A 193 -10.10 10.94 -13.72
N PRO A 194 -10.93 9.93 -13.41
CA PRO A 194 -12.03 10.07 -12.45
C PRO A 194 -11.61 10.46 -11.01
N TRP A 195 -10.34 10.28 -10.67
CA TRP A 195 -9.75 10.63 -9.37
C TRP A 195 -9.09 12.02 -9.38
N GLY A 196 -9.13 12.73 -10.49
CA GLY A 196 -8.58 14.08 -10.64
C GLY A 196 -7.08 14.11 -10.95
N ARG A 197 -6.49 12.99 -11.38
CA ARG A 197 -5.08 12.92 -11.79
C ARG A 197 -4.93 13.19 -13.28
N MET A 198 -3.86 13.89 -13.64
CA MET A 198 -3.60 14.33 -14.99
C MET A 198 -3.15 13.17 -15.87
N LEU A 199 -3.85 12.98 -17.00
CA LEU A 199 -3.42 12.10 -18.08
C LEU A 199 -2.16 12.67 -18.75
N ALA A 200 -1.24 11.79 -19.15
CA ALA A 200 -0.08 12.15 -19.94
C ALA A 200 -0.54 12.74 -21.29
N PRO A 201 -0.12 13.97 -21.67
CA PRO A 201 -0.55 14.59 -22.93
C PRO A 201 -0.03 13.84 -24.17
N THR A 202 1.17 13.28 -24.09
CA THR A 202 1.87 12.58 -25.18
C THR A 202 2.42 11.23 -24.73
N PRO A 203 1.56 10.25 -24.43
CA PRO A 203 2.00 8.97 -23.89
C PRO A 203 2.68 8.11 -24.97
N PRO A 204 3.67 7.27 -24.62
CA PRO A 204 4.29 6.36 -25.57
C PRO A 204 3.27 5.44 -26.24
N ALA A 205 3.30 5.36 -27.58
CA ALA A 205 2.32 4.62 -28.38
C ALA A 205 2.17 3.14 -27.99
N VAL A 206 3.27 2.50 -27.58
CA VAL A 206 3.28 1.11 -27.13
C VAL A 206 2.44 0.93 -25.85
N ILE A 207 2.52 1.89 -24.93
CA ILE A 207 1.80 1.86 -23.66
C ILE A 207 0.33 2.26 -23.88
N SER A 208 0.09 3.35 -24.61
CA SER A 208 -1.25 3.91 -24.83
C SER A 208 -2.17 3.06 -25.72
N LYS A 209 -1.65 1.96 -26.27
CA LYS A 209 -2.45 0.90 -26.90
C LYS A 209 -3.35 0.18 -25.88
N ASN A 210 -2.85 -0.04 -24.66
CA ASN A 210 -3.53 -0.85 -23.64
C ASN A 210 -3.87 -0.08 -22.37
N TRP A 211 -3.32 1.13 -22.19
CA TRP A 211 -3.46 1.91 -20.97
C TRP A 211 -3.92 3.34 -21.24
N ASN A 212 -4.74 3.86 -20.35
CA ASN A 212 -4.84 5.29 -20.11
C ASN A 212 -3.66 5.69 -19.21
N VAL A 213 -2.79 6.54 -19.73
CA VAL A 213 -1.49 6.82 -19.11
C VAL A 213 -1.59 8.06 -18.25
N LEU A 214 -1.30 7.92 -16.97
CA LEU A 214 -1.15 9.02 -16.03
C LEU A 214 0.23 9.68 -16.16
N SER A 215 0.26 11.00 -15.98
CA SER A 215 1.46 11.84 -16.17
C SER A 215 2.51 11.70 -15.06
N ASP A 216 2.11 11.20 -13.89
CA ASP A 216 2.91 11.08 -12.68
C ASP A 216 3.33 9.62 -12.39
N ILE A 217 2.89 8.65 -13.20
CA ILE A 217 3.29 7.25 -13.09
C ILE A 217 4.49 6.95 -14.01
N PRO A 218 5.60 6.41 -13.48
CA PRO A 218 6.75 6.01 -14.30
C PRO A 218 6.39 4.97 -15.38
N SER A 219 6.98 5.11 -16.58
CA SER A 219 6.66 4.23 -17.71
C SER A 219 6.90 2.74 -17.43
N TYR A 220 7.86 2.39 -16.56
CA TYR A 220 8.16 1.00 -16.23
C TYR A 220 6.97 0.30 -15.56
N VAL A 221 6.11 1.06 -14.86
CA VAL A 221 4.93 0.51 -14.18
C VAL A 221 4.05 -0.17 -15.23
N TYR A 222 3.73 0.50 -16.33
CA TYR A 222 2.90 -0.09 -17.39
C TYR A 222 3.51 -1.32 -18.10
N THR A 223 4.78 -1.64 -17.84
CA THR A 223 5.51 -2.76 -18.46
C THR A 223 5.74 -3.95 -17.53
N ILE A 224 5.39 -3.86 -16.24
CA ILE A 224 5.46 -5.01 -15.32
C ILE A 224 4.57 -6.10 -15.89
N SER A 225 5.12 -7.32 -16.01
CA SER A 225 4.43 -8.42 -16.68
C SER A 225 3.25 -8.90 -15.86
N THR A 226 2.30 -9.52 -16.53
CA THR A 226 1.12 -10.07 -15.87
C THR A 226 1.34 -11.56 -15.62
N PRO A 227 0.83 -12.13 -14.52
CA PRO A 227 0.88 -13.57 -14.31
C PRO A 227 0.21 -14.28 -15.50
N LYS A 228 0.96 -15.14 -16.20
CA LYS A 228 0.56 -15.68 -17.51
C LYS A 228 -0.75 -16.46 -17.46
N GLY A 229 -1.63 -16.19 -18.42
CA GLY A 229 -2.65 -17.14 -18.88
C GLY A 229 -4.08 -16.62 -18.81
N GLY A 230 -4.52 -15.89 -19.84
CA GLY A 230 -5.94 -15.63 -20.08
C GLY A 230 -6.24 -14.62 -21.19
N SER A 231 -7.46 -14.71 -21.72
CA SER A 231 -8.12 -13.58 -22.40
C SER A 231 -8.54 -12.55 -21.36
N GLY A 232 -8.43 -11.27 -21.70
CA GLY A 232 -8.69 -10.17 -20.79
C GLY A 232 -9.04 -8.88 -21.51
N ILE A 233 -9.31 -7.85 -20.72
CA ILE A 233 -9.68 -6.51 -21.16
C ILE A 233 -8.61 -5.57 -20.64
N SER A 234 -8.00 -4.86 -21.57
CA SER A 234 -6.99 -3.86 -21.26
C SER A 234 -7.61 -2.73 -20.46
N ASN A 235 -6.77 -2.03 -19.69
CA ASN A 235 -7.18 -0.84 -18.94
C ASN A 235 -7.88 0.19 -19.83
N LYS A 236 -7.33 0.45 -21.02
CA LYS A 236 -7.92 1.37 -21.97
C LYS A 236 -9.34 0.99 -22.35
N LYS A 237 -9.56 -0.27 -22.75
CA LYS A 237 -10.88 -0.78 -23.12
C LYS A 237 -11.85 -0.76 -21.92
N LEU A 238 -11.35 -1.08 -20.72
CA LEU A 238 -12.14 -1.09 -19.48
C LEU A 238 -12.77 0.26 -19.17
N PHE A 239 -12.06 1.37 -19.42
CA PHE A 239 -12.53 2.72 -19.11
C PHE A 239 -13.13 3.46 -20.32
N GLU A 240 -12.99 2.92 -21.53
CA GLU A 240 -13.68 3.42 -22.73
C GLU A 240 -15.08 2.81 -22.90
N GLU A 241 -15.27 1.58 -22.42
CA GLU A 241 -16.55 0.87 -22.43
C GLU A 241 -17.10 0.83 -21.00
N ASP A 242 -18.41 1.03 -20.82
CA ASP A 242 -19.07 0.84 -19.51
C ASP A 242 -19.12 -0.66 -19.15
N TRP A 243 -17.94 -1.21 -18.83
CA TRP A 243 -17.73 -2.65 -18.73
C TRP A 243 -18.19 -3.16 -17.36
N LYS A 244 -19.23 -4.00 -17.38
CA LYS A 244 -19.78 -4.70 -16.20
C LYS A 244 -20.22 -3.75 -15.06
N GLY A 245 -20.57 -2.51 -15.37
CA GLY A 245 -20.98 -1.52 -14.36
C GLY A 245 -19.91 -1.29 -13.29
N LEU A 246 -18.62 -1.38 -13.66
CA LEU A 246 -17.51 -0.98 -12.81
C LEU A 246 -17.47 0.55 -12.73
N ASP A 247 -18.25 1.10 -11.80
CA ASP A 247 -18.26 2.53 -11.51
C ASP A 247 -17.32 2.87 -10.34
N LYS A 248 -17.20 4.17 -10.05
CA LYS A 248 -16.33 4.69 -9.00
C LYS A 248 -16.63 4.08 -7.63
N SER A 249 -17.89 3.77 -7.29
CA SER A 249 -18.24 3.22 -5.98
C SER A 249 -17.64 1.84 -5.75
N ILE A 250 -17.64 0.99 -6.78
CA ILE A 250 -17.03 -0.35 -6.72
C ILE A 250 -15.51 -0.25 -6.67
N PHE A 251 -14.92 0.69 -7.41
CA PHE A 251 -13.49 0.97 -7.29
C PHE A 251 -13.14 1.41 -5.88
N SER A 252 -13.92 2.30 -5.24
CA SER A 252 -13.65 2.72 -3.86
C SER A 252 -13.72 1.56 -2.86
N VAL A 253 -14.67 0.63 -3.01
CA VAL A 253 -14.69 -0.60 -2.19
C VAL A 253 -13.42 -1.41 -2.39
N THR A 254 -13.06 -1.67 -3.65
CA THR A 254 -11.84 -2.42 -4.01
C THR A 254 -10.58 -1.74 -3.44
N GLU A 255 -10.49 -0.42 -3.59
CA GLU A 255 -9.40 0.43 -3.11
C GLU A 255 -9.21 0.27 -1.60
N ASN A 256 -10.30 0.37 -0.83
CA ASN A 256 -10.25 0.30 0.62
C ASN A 256 -9.97 -1.11 1.13
N GLN A 257 -10.51 -2.16 0.51
CA GLN A 257 -10.18 -3.55 0.89
C GLN A 257 -8.70 -3.87 0.68
N ILE A 258 -8.11 -3.40 -0.43
CA ILE A 258 -6.66 -3.55 -0.67
C ILE A 258 -5.87 -2.83 0.42
N ARG A 259 -6.22 -1.57 0.74
CA ARG A 259 -5.56 -0.82 1.80
C ARG A 259 -5.67 -1.50 3.16
N ASP A 260 -6.87 -1.94 3.54
CA ASP A 260 -7.13 -2.56 4.85
C ASP A 260 -6.38 -3.88 5.01
N TYR A 261 -6.35 -4.71 3.97
CA TYR A 261 -5.57 -5.96 3.97
C TYR A 261 -4.09 -5.68 4.19
N TYR A 262 -3.51 -4.77 3.40
CA TYR A 262 -2.08 -4.48 3.50
C TYR A 262 -1.71 -3.62 4.70
N LEU A 263 -2.65 -2.87 5.28
CA LEU A 263 -2.47 -2.23 6.56
C LEU A 263 -2.19 -3.28 7.64
N ALA A 264 -2.92 -4.40 7.64
CA ALA A 264 -2.66 -5.52 8.54
C ALA A 264 -1.40 -6.31 8.15
N ALA A 265 -1.20 -6.62 6.87
CA ALA A 265 -0.11 -7.47 6.40
C ALA A 265 1.28 -6.80 6.49
N LEU A 266 1.35 -5.47 6.32
CA LEU A 266 2.60 -4.69 6.30
C LEU A 266 2.87 -3.88 7.56
N ASN A 267 2.03 -3.97 8.61
CA ASN A 267 2.29 -3.33 9.91
C ASN A 267 2.23 -4.37 11.03
N VAL A 268 3.24 -5.22 11.04
CA VAL A 268 3.36 -6.35 11.95
C VAL A 268 4.45 -6.06 12.97
N ASP A 269 4.17 -6.35 14.24
CA ASP A 269 5.17 -6.30 15.31
C ASP A 269 4.97 -7.51 16.22
N TYR A 270 5.96 -8.40 16.27
CA TYR A 270 5.93 -9.63 17.05
C TYR A 270 5.55 -9.44 18.52
N ARG A 271 5.81 -8.26 19.09
CA ARG A 271 5.55 -7.92 20.48
C ARG A 271 4.08 -7.62 20.73
N THR A 272 3.40 -7.05 19.74
CA THR A 272 2.04 -6.52 19.88
C THR A 272 1.00 -7.24 19.03
N ILE A 273 1.42 -8.09 18.09
CA ILE A 273 0.49 -8.80 17.21
C ILE A 273 -0.42 -9.75 18.01
N ASP A 274 -1.72 -9.51 17.91
CA ASP A 274 -2.76 -10.39 18.41
C ASP A 274 -3.27 -11.30 17.29
N GLU A 275 -3.36 -12.60 17.60
CA GLU A 275 -3.68 -13.62 16.60
C GLU A 275 -5.10 -13.44 16.03
N ASN A 276 -6.10 -13.26 16.90
CA ASN A 276 -7.49 -13.16 16.47
C ASN A 276 -7.76 -11.85 15.70
N THR A 277 -7.18 -10.74 16.17
CA THR A 277 -7.31 -9.44 15.50
C THR A 277 -6.67 -9.48 14.11
N PHE A 278 -5.47 -10.04 13.99
CA PHE A 278 -4.77 -10.17 12.72
C PHE A 278 -5.53 -11.08 11.73
N VAL A 279 -5.92 -12.28 12.16
CA VAL A 279 -6.65 -13.24 11.31
C VAL A 279 -7.95 -12.61 10.80
N LYS A 280 -8.71 -11.94 11.68
CA LYS A 280 -9.95 -11.25 11.29
C LYS A 280 -9.71 -10.13 10.29
N ALA A 281 -8.66 -9.32 10.51
CA ALA A 281 -8.33 -8.20 9.62
C ALA A 281 -7.96 -8.68 8.21
N ILE A 282 -7.22 -9.78 8.09
CA ILE A 282 -6.86 -10.35 6.79
C ILE A 282 -8.07 -11.02 6.11
N VAL A 283 -8.73 -11.96 6.81
CA VAL A 283 -9.80 -12.79 6.24
C VAL A 283 -11.02 -11.96 5.81
N LYS A 284 -11.32 -10.86 6.51
CA LYS A 284 -12.42 -9.95 6.16
C LYS A 284 -12.28 -9.33 4.77
N GLU A 285 -11.05 -9.07 4.32
CA GLU A 285 -10.80 -8.40 3.03
C GLU A 285 -10.56 -9.39 1.87
N MET A 286 -10.64 -10.69 2.16
CA MET A 286 -10.48 -11.77 1.19
C MET A 286 -11.82 -12.31 0.71
N THR A 287 -11.78 -12.99 -0.44
CA THR A 287 -12.93 -13.72 -0.99
C THR A 287 -12.69 -15.24 -0.93
N PHE A 288 -13.74 -16.01 -0.67
CA PHE A 288 -13.67 -17.47 -0.56
C PHE A 288 -14.72 -18.14 -1.45
N GLN A 289 -14.38 -19.29 -2.03
CA GLN A 289 -15.36 -20.14 -2.69
C GLN A 289 -16.13 -20.94 -1.64
N ASN A 290 -17.46 -20.88 -1.65
CA ASN A 290 -18.37 -21.58 -0.72
C ASN A 290 -18.27 -21.15 0.75
N ASP A 291 -17.84 -19.92 1.03
CA ASP A 291 -17.76 -19.32 2.38
C ASP A 291 -16.84 -20.05 3.40
N ASP A 292 -15.98 -20.97 2.97
CA ASP A 292 -15.03 -21.67 3.86
C ASP A 292 -13.68 -20.94 3.93
N SER A 293 -13.48 -20.18 5.02
CA SER A 293 -12.23 -19.47 5.34
C SER A 293 -11.24 -20.30 6.18
N SER A 294 -11.59 -21.52 6.61
CA SER A 294 -10.90 -22.24 7.68
C SER A 294 -9.42 -22.52 7.40
N ILE A 295 -9.13 -22.88 6.15
CA ILE A 295 -7.77 -23.13 5.63
C ILE A 295 -6.94 -21.85 5.75
N THR A 296 -7.44 -20.72 5.24
CA THR A 296 -6.78 -19.41 5.32
C THR A 296 -6.59 -18.94 6.75
N GLU A 297 -7.59 -19.11 7.62
CA GLU A 297 -7.47 -18.79 9.04
C GLU A 297 -6.35 -19.59 9.70
N ALA A 298 -6.26 -20.90 9.44
CA ALA A 298 -5.21 -21.75 10.00
C ALA A 298 -3.80 -21.32 9.54
N ALA A 299 -3.65 -20.90 8.27
CA ALA A 299 -2.40 -20.34 7.77
C ALA A 299 -2.06 -18.99 8.41
N MET A 300 -3.03 -18.07 8.55
CA MET A 300 -2.79 -16.78 9.21
C MET A 300 -2.37 -16.95 10.67
N ARG A 301 -2.96 -17.91 11.40
CA ARG A 301 -2.52 -18.28 12.76
C ARG A 301 -1.09 -18.83 12.77
N SER A 302 -0.72 -19.62 11.76
CA SER A 302 0.64 -20.14 11.61
C SER A 302 1.64 -19.02 11.31
N TYR A 303 1.27 -18.05 10.47
CA TYR A 303 2.07 -16.84 10.23
C TYR A 303 2.28 -16.02 11.51
N VAL A 304 1.24 -15.79 12.33
CA VAL A 304 1.40 -15.06 13.60
C VAL A 304 2.41 -15.76 14.53
N LYS A 305 2.39 -17.09 14.59
CA LYS A 305 3.39 -17.88 15.34
C LYS A 305 4.80 -17.71 14.76
N PHE A 306 4.92 -17.69 13.43
CA PHE A 306 6.19 -17.44 12.74
C PHE A 306 6.75 -16.05 13.03
N VAL A 307 5.91 -15.01 12.98
CA VAL A 307 6.23 -13.63 13.33
C VAL A 307 6.80 -13.55 14.75
N LYS A 308 6.11 -14.19 15.72
CA LYS A 308 6.54 -14.25 17.13
C LYS A 308 7.88 -14.98 17.30
N LYS A 309 8.04 -16.12 16.62
CA LYS A 309 9.24 -16.95 16.72
C LYS A 309 10.49 -16.25 16.16
N ASN A 310 10.34 -15.49 15.08
CA ASN A 310 11.46 -14.87 14.36
C ASN A 310 11.59 -13.36 14.62
N HIS A 311 10.94 -12.82 15.66
CA HIS A 311 11.04 -11.41 16.07
C HIS A 311 10.79 -10.42 14.92
N ILE A 312 9.79 -10.71 14.09
CA ILE A 312 9.49 -9.94 12.88
C ILE A 312 8.83 -8.61 13.24
N VAL A 313 9.38 -7.53 12.69
CA VAL A 313 8.76 -6.20 12.68
C VAL A 313 8.76 -5.66 11.25
N ILE A 314 7.59 -5.29 10.74
CA ILE A 314 7.37 -4.78 9.39
C ILE A 314 6.56 -3.51 9.50
N ILE A 315 6.92 -2.53 8.68
CA ILE A 315 6.15 -1.31 8.51
C ILE A 315 5.97 -1.01 7.03
N GLY A 316 4.80 -0.50 6.64
CA GLY A 316 4.53 -0.20 5.24
C GLY A 316 3.06 0.03 4.93
N TYR A 317 2.78 0.24 3.66
CA TYR A 317 1.42 0.41 3.15
C TYR A 317 1.32 -0.06 1.70
N ALA A 318 0.08 -0.18 1.23
CA ALA A 318 -0.27 -0.32 -0.17
C ALA A 318 -1.15 0.85 -0.60
N ASP A 319 -0.87 1.43 -1.76
CA ASP A 319 -1.69 2.46 -2.40
C ASP A 319 -2.12 2.02 -3.80
N PRO A 320 -3.34 1.50 -3.95
CA PRO A 320 -3.79 0.96 -5.22
C PRO A 320 -4.13 2.05 -6.25
N GLU A 321 -3.61 1.89 -7.46
CA GLU A 321 -3.83 2.80 -8.58
C GLU A 321 -5.09 2.37 -9.35
N MET A 322 -6.27 2.80 -8.89
CA MET A 322 -7.56 2.37 -9.45
C MET A 322 -7.69 2.63 -10.96
N TYR A 323 -7.12 3.73 -11.47
CA TYR A 323 -7.13 3.99 -12.90
C TYR A 323 -6.13 3.15 -13.70
N LEU A 324 -5.30 2.35 -13.05
CA LEU A 324 -4.45 1.31 -13.66
C LEU A 324 -5.03 -0.08 -13.39
N THR A 325 -6.36 -0.19 -13.47
CA THR A 325 -7.07 -1.46 -13.38
C THR A 325 -7.28 -2.10 -14.75
N ARG A 326 -7.20 -3.42 -14.82
CA ARG A 326 -7.57 -4.24 -15.98
C ARG A 326 -8.34 -5.48 -15.54
N TYR A 327 -8.88 -6.24 -16.50
CA TYR A 327 -9.60 -7.48 -16.18
C TYR A 327 -8.93 -8.66 -16.89
N GLU A 328 -8.46 -9.65 -16.14
CA GLU A 328 -7.74 -10.80 -16.66
C GLU A 328 -8.20 -12.08 -15.96
N SER A 329 -8.45 -13.16 -16.71
CA SER A 329 -8.76 -14.49 -16.17
C SER A 329 -9.86 -14.47 -15.09
N ALA A 330 -10.94 -13.76 -15.40
CA ALA A 330 -12.10 -13.53 -14.55
C ALA A 330 -11.85 -12.71 -13.26
N LYS A 331 -10.73 -12.00 -13.17
CA LYS A 331 -10.35 -11.19 -12.01
C LYS A 331 -10.10 -9.76 -12.41
N VAL A 332 -10.37 -8.86 -11.48
CA VAL A 332 -9.92 -7.47 -11.55
C VAL A 332 -8.46 -7.45 -11.11
N VAL A 333 -7.59 -6.89 -11.93
CA VAL A 333 -6.17 -6.77 -11.61
C VAL A 333 -5.86 -5.30 -11.41
N VAL A 334 -5.45 -4.96 -10.20
CA VAL A 334 -5.22 -3.60 -9.75
C VAL A 334 -3.72 -3.39 -9.57
N ARG A 335 -3.14 -2.49 -10.37
CA ARG A 335 -1.78 -2.06 -10.15
C ARG A 335 -1.69 -1.31 -8.82
N THR A 336 -0.81 -1.76 -7.93
CA THR A 336 -0.73 -1.24 -6.57
C THR A 336 0.69 -0.81 -6.25
N HIS A 337 0.85 0.40 -5.73
CA HIS A 337 2.10 0.89 -5.16
C HIS A 337 2.27 0.28 -3.78
N PHE A 338 3.47 -0.19 -3.47
CA PHE A 338 3.83 -0.66 -2.14
C PHE A 338 5.08 0.06 -1.68
N LYS A 339 5.06 0.44 -0.41
CA LYS A 339 6.23 0.94 0.30
C LYS A 339 6.32 0.24 1.64
N PHE A 340 7.41 -0.47 1.87
CA PHE A 340 7.55 -1.30 3.07
C PHE A 340 9.01 -1.43 3.51
N LYS A 341 9.20 -1.81 4.76
CA LYS A 341 10.49 -2.10 5.37
C LYS A 341 10.33 -3.22 6.39
N VAL A 342 11.19 -4.23 6.27
CA VAL A 342 11.38 -5.19 7.35
C VAL A 342 12.39 -4.60 8.34
N VAL A 343 11.90 -4.18 9.50
CA VAL A 343 12.70 -3.51 10.53
C VAL A 343 13.59 -4.50 11.27
N SER A 344 13.04 -5.67 11.63
CA SER A 344 13.78 -6.77 12.25
C SER A 344 13.20 -8.11 11.83
N SER A 345 14.06 -9.12 11.74
CA SER A 345 13.69 -10.53 11.64
C SER A 345 14.91 -11.41 11.89
N ASP A 346 14.74 -12.54 12.57
CA ASP A 346 15.74 -13.60 12.63
C ASP A 346 15.83 -14.40 11.32
N ASN A 347 14.78 -14.35 10.49
CA ASN A 347 14.71 -14.95 9.16
C ASN A 347 14.00 -14.02 8.16
N VAL A 348 14.77 -13.39 7.28
CA VAL A 348 14.25 -12.44 6.27
C VAL A 348 13.61 -13.12 5.07
N THR A 349 13.91 -14.40 4.83
CA THR A 349 13.45 -15.15 3.65
C THR A 349 11.95 -15.38 3.65
N GLU A 350 11.26 -15.13 4.75
CA GLU A 350 9.83 -15.44 4.93
C GLU A 350 9.14 -14.33 5.76
N ALA A 351 9.75 -13.15 5.83
CA ALA A 351 9.25 -12.10 6.72
C ALA A 351 7.87 -11.58 6.29
N LEU A 352 7.62 -11.45 4.99
CA LEU A 352 6.39 -10.86 4.45
C LEU A 352 5.30 -11.92 4.25
N LEU A 353 4.06 -11.56 4.58
CA LEU A 353 2.88 -12.36 4.29
C LEU A 353 2.55 -12.29 2.79
N ASP A 354 3.23 -13.12 2.00
CA ASP A 354 2.96 -13.25 0.56
C ASP A 354 2.89 -14.72 0.10
N SER A 355 2.77 -15.65 1.05
CA SER A 355 2.58 -17.09 0.81
C SER A 355 1.70 -17.74 1.88
N TYR A 356 0.88 -18.72 1.46
CA TYR A 356 0.06 -19.55 2.36
C TYR A 356 0.90 -20.55 3.18
N ASP A 357 2.04 -20.96 2.64
CA ASP A 357 2.96 -21.89 3.31
C ASP A 357 4.42 -21.49 2.99
N PRO A 358 5.11 -20.88 3.98
CA PRO A 358 6.48 -20.42 3.85
C PRO A 358 7.48 -21.52 3.43
N SER A 359 7.09 -22.80 3.57
CA SER A 359 7.95 -23.94 3.25
C SER A 359 7.86 -24.45 1.80
N ILE A 360 6.90 -23.98 0.99
CA ILE A 360 6.65 -24.53 -0.37
C ILE A 360 6.56 -23.50 -1.50
N THR A 361 6.34 -22.20 -1.25
CA THR A 361 6.37 -21.18 -2.32
C THR A 361 7.43 -20.12 -2.01
N SER A 362 8.65 -20.34 -2.51
CA SER A 362 9.75 -19.38 -2.38
C SER A 362 10.08 -18.73 -3.72
N GLU A 363 9.42 -17.64 -4.03
CA GLU A 363 10.11 -16.49 -4.62
C GLU A 363 10.04 -15.32 -3.65
N THR A 364 10.35 -15.58 -2.38
CA THR A 364 10.49 -14.49 -1.44
C THR A 364 11.66 -13.63 -1.87
N PHE A 365 11.29 -12.47 -2.39
CA PHE A 365 12.20 -11.37 -2.65
C PHE A 365 13.05 -11.16 -1.39
N LYS A 366 14.36 -11.33 -1.53
CA LYS A 366 15.28 -11.15 -0.40
C LYS A 366 15.32 -9.67 -0.06
N VAL A 367 14.82 -9.35 1.13
CA VAL A 367 14.81 -8.00 1.67
C VAL A 367 15.93 -7.84 2.69
N ASP A 368 16.63 -6.72 2.61
CA ASP A 368 17.61 -6.30 3.60
C ASP A 368 16.90 -5.61 4.77
N LEU A 369 17.34 -5.95 5.98
CA LEU A 369 16.76 -5.36 7.19
C LEU A 369 17.04 -3.86 7.27
N GLY A 370 16.04 -3.12 7.73
CA GLY A 370 16.13 -1.67 7.94
C GLY A 370 16.07 -0.83 6.66
N LYS A 371 15.94 -1.46 5.48
CA LYS A 371 15.86 -0.77 4.19
C LYS A 371 14.41 -0.58 3.74
N TRP A 372 14.13 0.59 3.18
CA TRP A 372 12.86 0.86 2.55
C TRP A 372 12.86 0.32 1.12
N TYR A 373 11.80 -0.40 0.79
CA TYR A 373 11.50 -0.84 -0.56
C TYR A 373 10.29 -0.07 -1.06
N ASP A 374 10.37 0.41 -2.30
CA ASP A 374 9.33 1.16 -2.98
C ASP A 374 9.14 0.62 -4.39
N GLY A 375 7.90 0.39 -4.79
CA GLY A 375 7.61 -0.04 -6.14
C GLY A 375 6.20 -0.56 -6.32
N TYR A 376 6.01 -1.41 -7.30
CA TYR A 376 4.70 -1.80 -7.76
C TYR A 376 4.57 -3.30 -7.98
N ALA A 377 3.40 -3.82 -7.65
CA ALA A 377 2.94 -5.16 -8.01
C ALA A 377 1.45 -5.14 -8.37
N ASP A 378 0.94 -6.24 -8.91
CA ASP A 378 -0.47 -6.39 -9.23
C ASP A 378 -1.19 -7.12 -8.09
N VAL A 379 -2.27 -6.53 -7.58
CA VAL A 379 -3.19 -7.19 -6.65
C VAL A 379 -4.38 -7.75 -7.43
N LEU A 380 -4.64 -9.05 -7.24
CA LEU A 380 -5.75 -9.73 -7.88
C LEU A 380 -6.97 -9.67 -6.97
N PHE A 381 -8.06 -9.18 -7.53
CA PHE A 381 -9.31 -8.97 -6.85
C PHE A 381 -10.43 -9.75 -7.55
N HIS A 382 -11.15 -10.56 -6.79
CA HIS A 382 -12.29 -11.28 -7.29
C HIS A 382 -13.56 -10.46 -7.05
N ARG A 383 -14.48 -10.51 -8.01
CA ARG A 383 -15.81 -9.97 -7.85
C ARG A 383 -16.81 -10.86 -8.55
N THR A 384 -17.78 -11.37 -7.80
CA THR A 384 -18.90 -12.13 -8.33
C THR A 384 -20.18 -11.62 -7.71
N VAL A 385 -21.13 -11.21 -8.55
CA VAL A 385 -22.48 -10.85 -8.11
C VAL A 385 -23.38 -12.05 -8.36
N THR A 386 -23.97 -12.62 -7.31
CA THR A 386 -24.89 -13.77 -7.40
C THR A 386 -26.05 -13.55 -6.44
N ASP A 387 -27.29 -13.78 -6.91
CA ASP A 387 -28.52 -13.64 -6.13
C ASP A 387 -28.68 -12.29 -5.39
N GLY A 388 -28.14 -11.21 -5.97
CA GLY A 388 -28.19 -9.87 -5.38
C GLY A 388 -27.12 -9.59 -4.32
N HIS A 389 -26.25 -10.56 -4.03
CA HIS A 389 -25.09 -10.41 -3.14
C HIS A 389 -23.81 -10.18 -3.96
N ASP A 390 -23.01 -9.19 -3.57
CA ASP A 390 -21.69 -8.92 -4.17
C ASP A 390 -20.60 -9.59 -3.32
N TYR A 391 -20.04 -10.67 -3.84
CA TYR A 391 -18.89 -11.35 -3.25
C TYR A 391 -17.63 -10.76 -3.86
N SER A 392 -16.98 -9.88 -3.10
CA SER A 392 -15.79 -9.17 -3.55
C SER A 392 -14.70 -9.15 -2.49
N GLY A 393 -13.46 -9.29 -2.95
CA GLY A 393 -12.30 -9.32 -2.06
C GLY A 393 -11.03 -9.74 -2.78
N ILE A 394 -9.94 -9.70 -2.03
CA ILE A 394 -8.62 -10.13 -2.51
C ILE A 394 -8.67 -11.63 -2.81
N ALA A 395 -8.20 -11.99 -4.00
CA ALA A 395 -8.34 -13.34 -4.55
C ALA A 395 -7.28 -14.31 -4.00
N TYR A 396 -6.09 -13.80 -3.68
CA TYR A 396 -4.93 -14.58 -3.25
C TYR A 396 -4.16 -13.86 -2.17
N ASN A 397 -3.41 -14.60 -1.35
CA ASN A 397 -2.45 -13.98 -0.44
C ASN A 397 -1.19 -13.52 -1.18
N GLU A 398 -0.76 -14.27 -2.20
CA GLU A 398 0.44 -14.00 -2.98
C GLU A 398 0.13 -12.98 -4.09
N ASN A 399 0.46 -11.71 -3.86
CA ASN A 399 0.32 -10.66 -4.87
C ASN A 399 1.56 -9.76 -4.96
N MET A 400 2.35 -9.62 -3.87
CA MET A 400 3.45 -8.68 -3.82
C MET A 400 4.68 -9.16 -4.58
N PHE A 401 4.95 -10.46 -4.61
CA PHE A 401 6.17 -11.06 -5.16
C PHE A 401 5.90 -12.16 -6.19
N VAL A 402 4.75 -12.08 -6.89
CA VAL A 402 4.46 -13.00 -7.99
C VAL A 402 5.51 -12.86 -9.09
N THR A 403 6.18 -13.95 -9.43
CA THR A 403 7.30 -14.00 -10.39
C THR A 403 7.04 -13.20 -11.67
N GLY A 404 7.88 -12.20 -11.93
CA GLY A 404 7.79 -11.34 -13.11
C GLY A 404 6.67 -10.29 -13.08
N ALA A 405 5.84 -10.27 -12.05
CA ALA A 405 4.70 -9.38 -11.89
C ALA A 405 4.86 -8.32 -10.80
N TYR A 406 6.10 -8.03 -10.41
CA TYR A 406 6.45 -6.94 -9.52
C TYR A 406 7.75 -6.24 -9.93
N LYS A 407 7.97 -5.04 -9.40
CA LYS A 407 9.25 -4.35 -9.43
C LYS A 407 9.39 -3.43 -8.22
N TYR A 408 10.42 -3.68 -7.41
CA TYR A 408 10.79 -2.85 -6.26
C TYR A 408 12.19 -2.27 -6.42
N SER A 409 12.40 -1.11 -5.83
CA SER A 409 13.70 -0.46 -5.67
C SER A 409 13.98 -0.24 -4.19
N GLU A 410 15.23 -0.37 -3.78
CA GLU A 410 15.68 0.07 -2.45
C GLU A 410 15.84 1.60 -2.44
N LEU A 411 15.39 2.27 -1.37
CA LEU A 411 15.51 3.72 -1.17
C LEU A 411 16.68 4.12 -0.28
#